data_AF-A0A7C7C0V8-F1
#
_entry.id   AF-A0A7C7C0V8-F1
#
_cell.length_a   1.000
_cell.length_b   1.000
_cell.length_c   1.000
_cell.angle_alpha   90.00
_cell.angle_beta   90.00
_cell.angle_gamma   90.00
#
_symmetry.space_group_name_H-M   'P 1'
#
loop_
_entity.id
_entity.type
_entity.pdbx_description
1 polymer ?
#
loop_
_entity_poly.entity_id
_entity_poly.type
_entity_poly.pdbx_seq_one_letter_code
_entity_poly.pdbx_strand_id
1 'polypeptide(L)'
;MVNPQKVLGFLDVAGSWDPSLMFVLGSGLLVTIVAFLPITRMAKPVLDVDFRLPTPTAIDIKLIGGAALFGIGWGLVGYCPGPAIASLAYGQI
;
A
#
# COMPACT_ATOMS: atom_id res chain seq x y z
N MET A 1 1.48 10.91 -9.42
CA MET A 1 2.05 9.72 -8.75
C MET A 1 3.35 10.00 -7.98
N VAL A 2 4.27 10.83 -8.49
CA VAL A 2 5.56 11.08 -7.81
C VAL A 2 5.57 12.34 -6.94
N ASN A 3 4.54 13.19 -7.03
CA ASN A 3 4.47 14.41 -6.23
C ASN A 3 4.09 14.08 -4.76
N PRO A 4 4.95 14.35 -3.76
CA PRO A 4 4.67 14.08 -2.35
C PRO A 4 3.51 14.91 -1.79
N GLN A 5 3.18 16.06 -2.40
CA GLN A 5 2.04 16.86 -1.98
C GLN A 5 0.70 16.13 -2.10
N LYS A 6 0.58 15.16 -3.01
CA LYS A 6 -0.64 14.35 -3.13
C LYS A 6 -0.87 13.45 -1.92
N VAL A 7 0.23 12.99 -1.31
CA VAL A 7 0.17 12.22 -0.08
C VAL A 7 -0.12 13.14 1.11
N LEU A 8 0.63 14.24 1.24
CA LEU A 8 0.46 15.18 2.34
C LEU A 8 -0.94 15.81 2.36
N GLY A 9 -1.46 16.22 1.20
CA GLY A 9 -2.83 16.74 1.08
C GLY A 9 -3.91 15.71 1.38
N PHE A 10 -3.66 14.42 1.14
CA PHE A 10 -4.57 13.35 1.55
C PHE A 10 -4.55 13.10 3.07
N LEU A 11 -3.42 13.33 3.74
CA LEU A 11 -3.30 13.22 5.20
C LEU A 11 -3.76 14.46 5.96
N ASP A 12 -3.81 15.62 5.30
CA ASP A 12 -4.26 16.88 5.88
C ASP A 12 -5.80 16.94 5.99
N VAL A 13 -6.37 16.01 6.78
CA VAL A 13 -7.82 15.90 7.00
C VAL A 13 -8.38 17.10 7.76
N ALA A 14 -7.54 17.83 8.50
CA ALA A 14 -7.93 19.02 9.26
C ALA A 14 -7.82 20.34 8.46
N GLY A 15 -7.24 20.30 7.26
CA GLY A 15 -6.96 21.47 6.43
C GLY A 15 -7.53 21.34 5.02
N SER A 16 -6.66 21.48 4.02
CA SER A 16 -7.04 21.44 2.60
C SER A 16 -7.02 20.00 2.06
N TRP A 17 -7.92 19.17 2.59
CA TRP A 17 -7.93 17.74 2.29
C TRP A 17 -8.16 17.45 0.79
N ASP A 18 -7.24 16.69 0.18
CA ASP A 18 -7.29 16.25 -1.22
C ASP A 18 -7.68 14.75 -1.32
N PRO A 19 -8.92 14.42 -1.71
CA PRO A 19 -9.38 13.03 -1.79
C PRO A 19 -8.90 12.29 -3.05
N SER A 20 -8.16 12.93 -3.96
CA SER A 20 -7.78 12.32 -5.25
C SER A 20 -6.97 11.02 -5.07
N LEU A 21 -6.18 10.90 -4.01
CA LEU A 21 -5.43 9.69 -3.70
C LEU A 21 -6.33 8.49 -3.37
N MET A 22 -7.49 8.74 -2.75
CA MET A 22 -8.45 7.71 -2.35
C MET A 22 -9.02 6.97 -3.56
N PHE A 23 -9.24 7.65 -4.69
CA PHE A 23 -9.74 7.00 -5.91
C PHE A 23 -8.73 6.01 -6.49
N VAL A 24 -7.44 6.36 -6.46
CA VAL A 24 -6.37 5.49 -6.98
C VAL A 24 -6.14 4.29 -6.03
N LEU A 25 -6.02 4.54 -4.73
CA LEU A 25 -5.86 3.47 -3.74
C LEU A 25 -7.10 2.57 -3.67
N GLY A 26 -8.28 3.18 -3.66
CA GLY A 26 -9.56 2.49 -3.58
C GLY A 26 -9.86 1.65 -4.81
N SER A 27 -9.57 2.14 -6.03
CA SER A 27 -9.73 1.34 -7.24
C SER A 27 -8.77 0.15 -7.28
N GLY A 28 -7.50 0.33 -6.88
CA GLY A 28 -6.54 -0.77 -6.77
C GLY A 28 -6.98 -1.83 -5.75
N LEU A 29 -7.48 -1.40 -4.59
CA LEU A 29 -8.04 -2.30 -3.58
C LEU A 29 -9.28 -3.04 -4.11
N LEU A 30 -10.20 -2.34 -4.79
CA LEU A 30 -11.42 -2.93 -5.33
C LEU A 30 -11.11 -4.00 -6.38
N VAL A 31 -10.20 -3.71 -7.32
CA VAL A 31 -9.74 -4.69 -8.32
C VAL A 31 -9.14 -5.91 -7.62
N THR A 32 -8.31 -5.70 -6.60
CA THR A 32 -7.70 -6.78 -5.81
C THR A 32 -8.77 -7.64 -5.14
N ILE A 33 -9.76 -7.03 -4.49
CA ILE A 33 -10.87 -7.74 -3.83
C ILE A 33 -11.64 -8.57 -4.87
N VAL A 34 -12.04 -7.97 -5.99
CA VAL A 34 -12.81 -8.67 -7.03
C VAL A 34 -12.02 -9.84 -7.61
N ALA A 35 -10.72 -9.69 -7.83
CA ALA A 35 -9.86 -10.73 -8.36
C ALA A 35 -9.58 -11.86 -7.35
N PHE A 36 -9.35 -11.53 -6.08
CA PHE A 36 -8.94 -12.51 -5.06
C PHE A 36 -10.10 -13.17 -4.31
N LEU A 37 -11.28 -12.54 -4.25
CA LEU A 37 -12.46 -13.11 -3.60
C LEU A 37 -12.87 -14.50 -4.13
N PRO A 38 -12.86 -14.79 -5.44
CA PRO A 38 -13.10 -16.15 -5.92
C PRO A 38 -11.95 -17.10 -5.54
N ILE A 39 -10.70 -16.62 -5.56
CA ILE A 39 -9.50 -17.41 -5.26
C ILE A 39 -9.52 -17.91 -3.81
N THR A 40 -9.97 -17.09 -2.86
CA THR A 40 -10.07 -17.50 -1.44
C THR A 40 -11.12 -18.58 -1.19
N ARG A 41 -12.02 -18.85 -2.16
CA ARG A 41 -13.00 -19.93 -2.11
C ARG A 41 -12.57 -21.18 -2.87
N MET A 42 -11.46 -21.14 -3.60
CA MET A 42 -10.93 -22.29 -4.32
C MET A 42 -10.22 -23.22 -3.35
N ALA A 43 -10.43 -24.53 -3.48
CA ALA A 43 -9.72 -25.52 -2.69
C ALA A 43 -8.23 -25.65 -3.09
N LYS A 44 -7.93 -25.40 -4.38
CA LYS A 44 -6.58 -25.48 -4.95
C LYS A 44 -6.44 -24.53 -6.16
N PRO A 45 -5.21 -24.08 -6.48
CA PRO A 45 -4.95 -23.32 -7.69
C PRO A 45 -5.19 -24.17 -8.96
N VAL A 46 -5.40 -23.49 -10.09
CA VAL A 46 -5.68 -24.17 -11.38
C VAL A 46 -4.44 -24.89 -11.93
N LEU A 47 -3.25 -24.36 -11.66
CA LEU A 47 -1.97 -24.80 -12.24
C LEU A 47 -0.99 -25.38 -11.22
N ASP A 48 -1.41 -25.59 -9.97
CA ASP A 48 -0.58 -26.16 -8.91
C ASP A 48 -1.45 -27.04 -7.99
N VAL A 49 -0.83 -27.77 -7.07
CA VAL A 49 -1.52 -28.66 -6.14
C VAL A 49 -2.12 -27.91 -4.95
N ASP A 50 -1.44 -26.87 -4.46
CA ASP A 50 -1.82 -26.13 -3.25
C ASP A 50 -1.44 -24.64 -3.30
N PHE A 51 -2.14 -23.82 -2.51
CA PHE A 51 -1.76 -22.41 -2.32
C PHE A 51 -0.60 -22.29 -1.34
N ARG A 52 0.53 -21.73 -1.77
CA ARG A 52 1.69 -21.41 -0.91
C ARG A 52 1.56 -20.03 -0.30
N LEU A 53 0.67 -19.89 0.69
CA LEU A 53 0.47 -18.64 1.42
C LEU A 53 1.50 -18.50 2.56
N PRO A 54 1.89 -17.26 2.92
CA PRO A 54 2.69 -17.02 4.11
C PRO A 54 2.00 -17.61 5.36
N THR A 55 2.71 -18.47 6.09
CA THR A 55 2.22 -19.10 7.31
C THR A 55 2.30 -18.24 8.58
N PRO A 56 3.24 -17.28 8.74
CA PRO A 56 3.27 -16.44 9.93
C PRO A 56 2.14 -15.40 9.88
N THR A 57 1.22 -15.48 10.84
CA THR A 57 0.14 -14.50 11.06
C THR A 57 0.28 -13.75 12.39
N ALA A 58 1.31 -14.07 13.17
CA ALA A 58 1.53 -13.46 14.46
C ALA A 58 1.93 -11.98 14.29
N ILE A 59 1.17 -11.10 14.93
CA ILE A 59 1.54 -9.69 15.07
C ILE A 59 2.53 -9.61 16.22
N ASP A 60 3.80 -9.36 15.91
CA ASP A 60 4.86 -9.20 16.90
C ASP A 60 5.23 -7.72 17.12
N ILE A 61 5.95 -7.45 18.21
CA ILE A 61 6.34 -6.08 18.58
C ILE A 61 7.29 -5.45 17.55
N LYS A 62 8.06 -6.29 16.83
CA LYS A 62 8.96 -5.84 15.76
C LYS A 62 8.17 -5.33 14.56
N LEU A 63 7.10 -6.04 14.18
CA LEU A 63 6.18 -5.64 13.12
C LEU A 63 5.46 -4.35 13.49
N ILE A 64 4.93 -4.24 14.71
CA ILE A 64 4.26 -3.01 15.17
C ILE A 64 5.23 -1.83 15.16
N GLY A 65 6.42 -2.01 15.75
CA GLY A 65 7.44 -0.95 15.80
C GLY A 65 7.91 -0.52 14.40
N GLY A 66 8.15 -1.49 13.51
CA GLY A 66 8.53 -1.23 12.13
C GLY A 66 7.43 -0.53 11.33
N ALA A 67 6.18 -0.98 11.46
CA ALA A 67 5.03 -0.37 10.78
C ALA A 67 4.78 1.06 11.27
N ALA A 68 4.92 1.32 12.57
CA ALA A 68 4.79 2.66 13.13
C ALA A 68 5.89 3.59 12.61
N LEU A 69 7.16 3.17 12.67
CA LEU A 69 8.29 3.96 12.18
C LEU A 69 8.16 4.25 10.67
N PHE A 70 7.77 3.23 9.90
CA PHE A 70 7.53 3.36 8.47
C PHE A 70 6.38 4.33 8.17
N GLY A 71 5.25 4.21 8.88
CA GLY A 71 4.11 5.10 8.73
C GLY A 71 4.42 6.55 9.06
N ILE A 72 5.19 6.79 10.14
CA ILE A 72 5.67 8.13 10.51
C ILE A 72 6.55 8.72 9.41
N GLY A 73 7.53 7.96 8.91
CA GLY A 73 8.42 8.42 7.83
C GLY A 73 7.65 8.76 6.55
N TRP A 74 6.73 7.87 6.14
CA TRP A 74 5.86 8.10 5.00
C TRP A 74 5.00 9.35 5.17
N GLY A 75 4.43 9.56 6.36
CA GLY A 75 3.54 10.69 6.65
C GLY A 75 4.26 12.03 6.70
N LEU A 76 5.50 12.06 7.19
CA LEU A 76 6.33 13.26 7.24
C LEU A 76 6.85 13.68 5.86
N VAL A 77 7.28 12.72 5.05
CA VAL A 77 7.97 12.99 3.78
C VAL A 77 6.99 13.05 2.59
N GLY A 78 5.87 12.32 2.67
CA GLY A 78 4.91 12.21 1.58
C GLY A 78 5.35 11.30 0.43
N TYR A 79 6.45 10.54 0.58
CA TYR A 79 6.90 9.57 -0.41
C TYR A 79 6.47 8.15 -0.03
N CYS A 80 5.77 7.49 -0.96
CA CYS A 80 5.54 6.05 -0.94
C CYS A 80 6.77 5.32 -1.52
N PRO A 81 7.12 4.11 -1.05
CA PRO A 81 8.31 3.37 -1.53
C PRO A 81 8.37 3.21 -3.06
N GLY A 82 7.23 2.95 -3.72
CA GLY A 82 7.19 2.86 -5.19
C GLY A 82 7.58 4.18 -5.87
N PRO A 83 6.88 5.29 -5.60
CA PRO A 83 7.27 6.63 -6.05
C PRO A 83 8.68 7.07 -5.66
N ALA A 84 9.19 6.69 -4.49
CA ALA A 84 10.55 7.01 -4.05
C ALA A 84 11.61 6.32 -4.91
N ILE A 85 11.37 5.07 -5.30
CA ILE A 85 12.25 4.36 -6.24
C ILE A 85 12.09 4.93 -7.65
N ALA A 86 10.87 5.28 -8.04
CA ALA A 86 10.62 5.90 -9.35
C ALA A 86 11.26 7.28 -9.47
N SER A 87 11.24 8.12 -8.43
CA SER A 87 11.82 9.47 -8.45
C SER A 87 13.33 9.48 -8.63
N LEU A 88 14.02 8.45 -8.10
CA LEU A 88 15.44 8.21 -8.37
C LEU A 88 15.70 8.05 -9.88
N ALA A 89 14.83 7.31 -10.59
CA ALA A 89 14.95 7.15 -12.04
C ALA A 89 14.66 8.45 -12.83
N TYR A 90 13.82 9.33 -12.28
CA TYR A 90 13.53 10.65 -12.88
C TYR A 90 14.55 11.73 -12.49
N GLY A 91 15.52 11.45 -11.61
CA GLY A 91 16.49 12.43 -11.12
C GLY A 91 15.86 13.53 -10.26
N GLN A 92 14.70 13.27 -9.67
CA GLN A 92 13.92 14.25 -8.88
C GLN A 92 14.10 14.07 -7.36
N ILE A 93 15.30 13.65 -6.93
CA ILE A 93 15.66 13.54 -5.52
C ILE A 93 15.90 14.90 -4.89
#